data_AF-A0A7V7JKB3-F1
#
_entry.id   AF-A0A7V7JKB3-F1
#
_cell.length_a   1.000
_cell.length_b   1.000
_cell.length_c   1.000
_cell.angle_alpha   90.00
_cell.angle_beta   90.00
_cell.angle_gamma   90.00
#
_symmetry.space_group_name_H-M   'P 1'
#
loop_
_entity.id
_entity.type
_entity.pdbx_description
1 polymer ?
#
loop_
_entity_poly.entity_id
_entity_poly.type
_entity_poly.pdbx_seq_one_letter_code
_entity_poly.pdbx_strand_id
1 'polypeptide(L)'
;KQVYIYGGLDSGPTTLPRNFGMAWGLGAWLVFPFLQKIGPAAVAELKQRVVAELKTTFASHYVGDLSLAEALHPESIAVYGKRATGEKYLINPNKGIQEAGRL
;
A
#
# COMPACT_ATOMS: atom_id res chain seq x y z
N LYS A 1 7.29 -25.61 -2.18
CA LYS A 1 6.58 -24.46 -1.55
C LYS A 1 7.24 -23.16 -1.99
N GLN A 2 6.49 -22.12 -2.34
CA GLN A 2 7.04 -20.81 -2.72
C GLN A 2 6.55 -19.75 -1.74
N VAL A 3 7.48 -18.98 -1.17
CA VAL A 3 7.18 -17.83 -0.31
C VAL A 3 7.61 -16.55 -1.02
N TYR A 4 6.78 -15.51 -0.94
CA TYR A 4 7.09 -14.20 -1.48
C TYR A 4 7.13 -13.14 -0.38
N ILE A 5 8.23 -12.38 -0.33
CA ILE A 5 8.33 -11.17 0.48
C ILE A 5 7.92 -9.99 -0.40
N TYR A 6 6.82 -9.33 -0.06
CA TYR A 6 6.26 -8.20 -0.82
C TYR A 6 6.34 -6.86 -0.08
N GLY A 7 6.95 -6.84 1.11
CA GLY A 7 7.16 -5.66 1.93
C GLY A 7 8.16 -5.92 3.05
N GLY A 8 8.55 -4.86 3.75
CA GLY A 8 9.51 -4.90 4.86
C GLY A 8 8.98 -4.09 6.05
N LEU A 9 7.90 -4.55 6.68
CA LEU A 9 7.41 -3.93 7.92
C LEU A 9 8.41 -4.15 9.06
N ASP A 10 8.98 -5.36 9.13
CA ASP A 10 10.15 -5.67 9.93
C ASP A 10 11.42 -5.42 9.08
N SER A 11 12.35 -4.64 9.63
CA SER A 11 13.65 -4.33 9.01
C SER A 11 14.79 -5.23 9.48
N GLY A 12 14.50 -6.22 10.34
CA GLY A 12 15.44 -7.22 10.80
C GLY A 12 15.81 -8.26 9.73
N PRO A 13 16.80 -9.12 10.01
CA PRO A 13 17.22 -10.17 9.10
C PRO A 13 16.13 -11.24 8.92
N THR A 14 15.93 -11.70 7.68
CA THR A 14 15.06 -12.84 7.40
C THR A 14 15.69 -14.13 7.93
N THR A 15 15.05 -14.77 8.91
CA THR A 15 15.54 -16.00 9.54
C THR A 15 14.63 -17.19 9.20
N LEU A 16 15.19 -18.27 8.65
CA LEU A 16 14.44 -19.49 8.31
C LEU A 16 15.14 -20.76 8.85
N PRO A 17 14.53 -21.52 9.76
CA PRO A 17 14.99 -22.86 10.10
C PRO A 17 14.69 -23.80 8.92
N ARG A 18 15.69 -24.48 8.38
CA ARG A 18 15.56 -25.30 7.14
C ARG A 18 15.01 -26.71 7.39
N ASN A 19 13.89 -26.83 8.11
CA ASN A 19 13.28 -28.11 8.53
C ASN A 19 12.06 -28.54 7.69
N PHE A 20 11.98 -28.12 6.43
CA PHE A 20 10.81 -28.32 5.55
C PHE A 20 11.16 -28.96 4.19
N GLY A 21 12.24 -29.74 4.14
CA GLY A 21 12.71 -30.42 2.93
C GLY A 21 13.37 -29.50 1.91
N MET A 22 13.61 -30.01 0.71
CA MET A 22 14.43 -29.33 -0.32
C MET A 22 13.62 -28.66 -1.44
N ALA A 23 12.35 -29.02 -1.61
CA ALA A 23 11.48 -28.49 -2.67
C ALA A 23 10.81 -27.17 -2.26
N TRP A 24 11.60 -26.09 -2.11
CA TRP A 24 11.09 -24.77 -1.75
C TRP A 24 11.88 -23.61 -2.37
N GLY A 25 11.26 -22.44 -2.40
CA GLY A 25 11.88 -21.18 -2.83
C GLY A 25 11.36 -19.98 -2.04
N LEU A 26 12.21 -18.96 -1.93
CA LEU A 26 11.92 -17.66 -1.34
C LEU A 26 12.34 -16.59 -2.34
N GLY A 27 11.50 -15.59 -2.58
CA GLY A 27 11.83 -14.50 -3.49
C GLY A 27 11.06 -13.22 -3.20
N ALA A 28 11.53 -12.12 -3.75
CA ALA A 28 10.77 -10.86 -3.74
C ALA A 28 9.59 -10.94 -4.71
N TRP A 29 8.53 -10.20 -4.42
CA TRP A 29 7.43 -9.97 -5.35
C TRP A 29 7.09 -8.49 -5.43
N LEU A 30 6.87 -8.00 -6.65
CA LEU A 30 6.51 -6.61 -6.92
C LEU A 30 5.33 -6.56 -7.88
N VAL A 31 4.41 -5.61 -7.63
CA VAL A 31 3.16 -5.51 -8.38
C VAL A 31 3.38 -5.17 -9.86
N PHE A 32 4.22 -4.18 -10.19
CA PHE A 32 4.41 -3.78 -11.59
C PHE A 32 5.04 -4.87 -12.47
N PRO A 33 6.12 -5.57 -12.03
CA PRO A 33 6.63 -6.73 -12.76
C PRO A 33 5.59 -7.86 -12.91
N PHE A 34 4.76 -8.10 -11.90
CA PHE A 34 3.67 -9.08 -12.00
C PHE A 34 2.61 -8.67 -13.04
N LEU A 35 2.17 -7.40 -13.01
CA LEU A 35 1.20 -6.88 -13.97
C LEU A 35 1.74 -6.95 -15.41
N GLN A 36 3.03 -6.67 -15.61
CA GLN A 36 3.70 -6.86 -16.91
C GLN A 36 3.66 -8.33 -17.36
N LYS A 37 3.96 -9.27 -16.45
CA LYS A 37 3.98 -10.70 -16.73
C LYS A 37 2.62 -11.26 -17.19
N ILE A 38 1.53 -10.81 -16.58
CA ILE A 38 0.17 -11.31 -16.91
C ILE A 38 -0.45 -10.62 -18.14
N GLY A 39 0.14 -9.51 -18.59
CA GLY A 39 -0.29 -8.80 -19.79
C GLY A 39 -1.55 -7.94 -19.62
N PRO A 40 -1.82 -7.04 -20.58
CA PRO A 40 -2.82 -5.98 -20.44
C PRO A 40 -4.26 -6.47 -20.33
N ALA A 41 -4.61 -7.60 -20.95
CA ALA A 41 -5.96 -8.15 -20.89
C ALA A 41 -6.33 -8.61 -19.46
N ALA A 42 -5.45 -9.39 -18.81
CA ALA A 42 -5.65 -9.81 -17.42
C ALA A 42 -5.60 -8.61 -16.45
N VAL A 43 -4.72 -7.63 -16.71
CA VAL A 43 -4.69 -6.38 -15.93
C VAL A 43 -6.03 -5.63 -16.02
N ALA A 44 -6.65 -5.59 -17.20
CA ALA A 44 -7.95 -4.94 -17.39
C ALA A 44 -9.06 -5.65 -16.60
N GLU A 45 -9.10 -6.98 -16.61
CA GLU A 45 -10.04 -7.78 -15.80
C GLU A 45 -9.87 -7.50 -14.29
N LEU A 46 -8.62 -7.47 -13.79
CA LEU A 46 -8.35 -7.14 -12.39
C LEU A 46 -8.87 -5.73 -12.04
N LYS A 47 -8.62 -4.74 -12.90
CA LYS A 47 -9.12 -3.36 -12.70
C LYS A 47 -10.64 -3.29 -12.73
N GLN A 48 -11.29 -4.02 -13.65
CA GLN A 48 -12.75 -4.07 -13.73
C GLN A 48 -13.36 -4.61 -12.43
N ARG A 49 -12.77 -5.67 -11.87
CA ARG A 49 -13.20 -6.21 -10.57
C ARG A 49 -12.99 -5.20 -9.44
N VAL A 50 -11.85 -4.50 -9.42
CA VAL A 50 -11.59 -3.43 -8.44
C VAL A 50 -12.66 -2.35 -8.49
N VAL A 51 -13.08 -1.93 -9.68
CA VAL A 51 -14.14 -0.94 -9.85
C VAL A 51 -15.49 -1.50 -9.38
N ALA A 52 -15.83 -2.73 -9.76
CA ALA A 52 -17.10 -3.37 -9.40
C ALA A 52 -17.28 -3.57 -7.89
N GLU A 53 -16.18 -3.85 -7.18
CA GLU A 53 -16.18 -4.14 -5.74
C GLU A 53 -15.50 -3.01 -4.90
N LEU A 54 -15.43 -1.80 -5.45
CA LEU A 54 -14.63 -0.70 -4.89
C LEU A 54 -15.03 -0.34 -3.45
N LYS A 55 -16.33 -0.38 -3.16
CA LYS A 55 -16.91 -0.04 -1.84
C LYS A 55 -17.19 -1.27 -0.97
N THR A 56 -16.81 -2.47 -1.42
CA THR A 56 -17.01 -3.72 -0.69
C THR A 56 -15.66 -4.39 -0.44
N THR A 57 -15.27 -5.36 -1.26
CA THR A 57 -14.03 -6.13 -1.13
C THR A 57 -12.79 -5.24 -1.07
N PHE A 58 -12.78 -4.13 -1.83
CA PHE A 58 -11.66 -3.19 -1.90
C PHE A 58 -11.84 -1.93 -1.06
N ALA A 59 -12.84 -1.90 -0.16
CA ALA A 59 -13.06 -0.76 0.72
C ALA A 59 -11.83 -0.50 1.61
N SER A 60 -11.41 0.76 1.68
CA SER A 60 -10.31 1.21 2.54
C SER A 60 -10.82 2.15 3.63
N HIS A 61 -10.33 1.95 4.85
CA HIS A 61 -10.57 2.84 5.98
C HIS A 61 -9.39 3.80 6.16
N TYR A 62 -9.71 5.05 6.53
CA TYR A 62 -8.75 6.10 6.85
C TYR A 62 -9.15 6.73 8.18
N VAL A 63 -8.17 7.03 9.04
CA VAL A 63 -8.43 7.69 10.34
C VAL A 63 -8.64 9.18 10.22
N GLY A 64 -8.23 9.78 9.09
CA GLY A 64 -8.41 11.19 8.81
C GLY A 64 -7.77 11.60 7.50
N ASP A 65 -8.04 12.84 7.11
CA ASP A 65 -7.46 13.51 5.96
C ASP A 65 -6.43 14.58 6.36
N LEU A 66 -5.34 14.65 5.61
CA LEU A 66 -4.28 15.66 5.76
C LEU A 66 -4.19 16.51 4.49
N SER A 67 -3.95 17.81 4.63
CA SER A 67 -3.44 18.65 3.55
C SER A 67 -1.99 18.28 3.22
N LEU A 68 -1.47 18.78 2.10
CA LEU A 68 -0.04 18.62 1.79
C LEU A 68 0.86 19.25 2.87
N ALA A 69 0.45 20.37 3.47
CA ALA A 69 1.19 21.00 4.55
C ALA A 69 1.13 20.16 5.83
N GLU A 70 -0.06 19.69 6.22
CA GLU A 70 -0.27 18.85 7.42
C GLU A 70 0.48 17.52 7.32
N ALA A 71 0.68 16.98 6.11
CA ALA A 71 1.47 15.77 5.88
C ALA A 71 2.97 15.95 6.21
N LEU A 72 3.48 17.19 6.26
CA LEU A 72 4.86 17.48 6.63
C LEU A 72 5.04 17.74 8.12
N HIS A 73 3.95 17.79 8.89
CA HIS A 73 4.00 18.07 10.31
C HIS A 73 4.59 16.88 11.10
N PRO A 74 5.52 17.11 12.05
CA PRO A 74 6.09 16.05 12.88
C PRO A 74 5.05 15.21 13.63
N GLU A 75 3.98 15.82 14.13
CA GLU A 75 2.89 15.14 14.82
C GLU A 75 2.13 14.18 13.89
N SER A 76 1.90 14.56 12.63
CA SER A 76 1.29 13.69 11.62
C SER A 76 2.21 12.52 11.29
N ILE A 77 3.51 12.79 11.06
CA ILE A 77 4.54 11.79 10.76
C ILE A 77 4.63 10.75 11.88
N ALA A 78 4.58 11.19 13.14
CA ALA A 78 4.65 10.31 14.30
C ALA A 78 3.48 9.31 14.37
N VAL A 79 2.34 9.62 13.74
CA VAL A 79 1.21 8.67 13.64
C VAL A 79 1.38 7.78 12.42
N TYR A 80 1.34 8.32 11.19
CA TYR A 80 1.33 7.48 9.99
C TYR A 80 2.64 6.71 9.78
N GLY A 81 3.77 7.21 10.29
CA GLY A 81 5.09 6.57 10.17
C GLY A 81 5.19 5.23 10.90
N LYS A 82 4.35 5.01 11.93
CA LYS A 82 4.23 3.74 12.64
C LYS A 82 3.78 2.60 11.73
N ARG A 83 3.01 2.91 10.67
CA ARG A 83 2.39 1.91 9.78
C ARG A 83 1.53 0.90 10.56
N ALA A 84 0.88 1.36 11.62
CA ALA A 84 0.05 0.55 12.51
C ALA A 84 -1.27 0.16 11.84
N THR A 85 -1.86 -0.93 12.33
CA THR A 85 -3.16 -1.41 11.83
C THR A 85 -4.22 -0.36 12.08
N GLY A 86 -5.02 -0.06 11.06
CA GLY A 86 -6.11 0.90 11.14
C GLY A 86 -5.70 2.37 11.02
N GLU A 87 -4.43 2.74 11.19
CA GLU A 87 -3.97 4.15 11.26
C GLU A 87 -3.52 4.73 9.91
N LYS A 88 -4.28 4.45 8.83
CA LYS A 88 -3.98 4.98 7.49
C LYS A 88 -4.54 6.40 7.35
N TYR A 89 -3.73 7.34 6.86
CA TYR A 89 -4.18 8.69 6.51
C TYR A 89 -4.42 8.85 5.00
N LEU A 90 -5.37 9.72 4.65
CA LEU A 90 -5.63 10.15 3.28
C LEU A 90 -5.03 11.54 3.07
N ILE A 91 -4.19 11.74 2.06
CA ILE A 91 -3.76 13.09 1.70
C ILE A 91 -4.79 13.68 0.73
N ASN A 92 -5.37 14.83 1.08
CA ASN A 92 -6.16 15.68 0.21
C ASN A 92 -5.34 16.91 -0.17
N PRO A 93 -4.71 16.93 -1.36
CA PRO A 93 -3.83 18.03 -1.75
C PRO A 93 -4.51 19.40 -1.82
N ASN A 94 -5.83 19.44 -2.03
CA ASN A 94 -6.58 20.69 -2.19
C ASN A 94 -7.14 21.25 -0.87
N LYS A 95 -6.98 20.53 0.25
CA LYS A 95 -7.42 21.00 1.56
C LYS A 95 -6.61 22.25 1.95
N GLY A 96 -7.30 23.35 2.23
CA GLY A 96 -6.68 24.63 2.62
C GLY A 96 -6.21 25.52 1.47
N ILE A 97 -6.38 25.12 0.19
CA ILE A 97 -5.95 25.93 -0.97
C ILE A 97 -7.02 26.98 -1.39
N GLN A 98 -8.26 26.85 -0.93
CA GLN A 98 -9.40 27.62 -1.45
C GLN A 98 -9.42 29.12 -1.07
N GLU A 99 -8.51 29.62 -0.24
CA GLU A 99 -8.41 31.06 0.07
C GLU A 99 -7.41 31.83 -0.81
N ALA A 100 -6.54 31.14 -1.57
CA ALA A 100 -5.46 31.79 -2.33
C ALA A 100 -5.84 32.22 -3.77
N GLY A 101 -7.08 31.98 -4.21
CA GLY A 101 -7.50 32.11 -5.61
C GLY A 101 -8.56 33.17 -5.91
N ARG A 102 -8.90 34.06 -4.95
CA ARG A 102 -9.76 35.22 -5.20
C ARG A 102 -8.95 36.51 -5.06
N LEU A 103 -8.31 36.91 -6.15
CA LEU A 103 -7.92 38.29 -6.44
C LEU A 103 -8.38 38.61 -7.87
#